data_AF-A0A9C8VYP9-F1
#
_entry.id   AF-A0A9C8VYP9-F1
#
_cell.length_a   1.000
_cell.length_b   1.000
_cell.length_c   1.000
_cell.angle_alpha   90.00
_cell.angle_beta   90.00
_cell.angle_gamma   90.00
#
_symmetry.space_group_name_H-M   'P 1'
#
loop_
_entity.id
_entity.type
_entity.pdbx_description
1 polymer ?
#
loop_
_entity_poly.entity_id
_entity_poly.type
_entity_poly.pdbx_seq_one_letter_code
_entity_poly.pdbx_strand_id
1 'polypeptide(L)'
;MKKEEKFRKNSEIFNPNFNFYYDRKLKAVVLRTEKLEMKERFVSLSAVETMVLRIAQEELSGFKKKITASDLREKIMLRGCDMETIRDILRALVKKRILISEKITIQEHIVELFKRK
;
A
#
# COMPACT_ATOMS: atom_id res chain seq x y z
N MET A 1 25.75 -19.40 11.80
CA MET A 1 24.32 -19.52 12.16
C MET A 1 23.67 -18.16 12.03
N LYS A 2 22.68 -18.00 11.14
CA LYS A 2 21.99 -16.72 10.94
C LYS A 2 21.17 -16.38 12.20
N LYS A 3 21.09 -15.10 12.58
CA LYS A 3 20.41 -14.64 13.83
C LYS A 3 19.01 -15.24 14.02
N GLU A 4 18.25 -15.33 12.94
CA GLU A 4 16.87 -15.87 12.91
C GLU A 4 16.77 -17.33 13.38
N GLU A 5 17.77 -18.13 13.01
CA GLU A 5 17.86 -19.55 13.36
C GLU A 5 18.12 -19.74 14.86
N LYS A 6 18.83 -18.80 15.48
CA LYS A 6 19.14 -18.79 16.92
C LYS A 6 17.92 -18.36 17.76
N PHE A 7 17.13 -17.41 17.26
CA PHE A 7 15.88 -17.00 17.92
C PHE A 7 14.82 -18.10 17.89
N ARG A 8 14.65 -18.79 16.75
CA ARG A 8 13.66 -19.88 16.62
C ARG A 8 13.92 -21.01 17.62
N LYS A 9 15.17 -21.46 17.74
CA LYS A 9 15.57 -22.49 18.70
C LYS A 9 15.33 -22.08 20.16
N ASN A 10 15.60 -20.82 20.52
CA ASN A 10 15.36 -20.33 21.88
C ASN A 10 13.87 -20.23 22.21
N SER A 11 13.01 -19.90 21.24
CA SER A 11 11.56 -19.81 21.43
C SER A 11 10.88 -21.18 21.60
N GLU A 12 11.39 -22.21 20.92
CA GLU A 12 10.91 -23.60 21.09
C GLU A 12 11.19 -24.16 22.49
N ILE A 13 12.32 -23.76 23.11
CA ILE A 13 12.69 -24.15 24.47
C ILE A 13 11.74 -23.53 25.52
N PHE A 14 11.25 -22.30 25.28
CA PHE A 14 10.37 -21.60 26.22
C PHE A 14 8.89 -22.00 26.12
N ASN A 15 8.46 -22.57 25.00
CA ASN A 15 7.10 -23.07 24.85
C ASN A 15 7.07 -24.26 23.87
N PRO A 16 6.79 -25.49 24.36
CA PRO A 16 6.77 -26.69 23.51
C PRO A 16 5.69 -26.64 22.42
N ASN A 17 4.66 -25.80 22.59
CA ASN A 17 3.61 -25.57 21.60
C ASN A 17 3.91 -24.42 20.63
N PHE A 18 5.09 -23.78 20.72
CA PHE A 18 5.47 -22.65 19.86
C PHE A 18 5.33 -23.00 18.38
N ASN A 19 5.84 -24.16 17.96
CA ASN A 19 5.73 -24.60 16.57
C ASN A 19 4.28 -24.82 16.15
N PHE A 20 3.44 -25.37 17.02
CA PHE A 20 2.02 -25.53 16.74
C PHE A 20 1.33 -24.17 16.53
N TYR A 21 1.58 -23.19 17.39
CA TYR A 21 1.00 -21.85 17.25
C TYR A 21 1.56 -21.07 16.06
N TYR A 22 2.86 -21.18 15.81
CA TYR A 22 3.55 -20.53 14.70
C TYR A 22 3.03 -21.06 13.36
N ASP A 23 2.93 -22.38 13.20
CA ASP A 23 2.41 -23.02 12.00
C ASP A 23 0.94 -22.68 11.77
N ARG A 24 0.13 -22.61 12.83
CA ARG A 24 -1.28 -22.19 12.71
C ARG A 24 -1.40 -20.74 12.26
N LYS A 25 -0.57 -19.85 12.81
CA LYS A 25 -0.55 -18.44 12.43
C LYS A 25 -0.08 -18.27 10.98
N LEU A 26 0.96 -19.00 10.58
CA LEU A 26 1.47 -19.00 9.21
C LEU A 26 0.40 -19.53 8.24
N LYS A 27 -0.24 -20.67 8.53
CA LYS A 27 -1.35 -21.20 7.73
C LYS A 27 -2.52 -20.23 7.63
N ALA A 28 -2.87 -19.52 8.71
CA ALA A 28 -3.92 -18.51 8.68
C ALA A 28 -3.56 -17.31 7.80
N VAL A 29 -2.30 -16.88 7.82
CA VAL A 29 -1.79 -15.84 6.90
C VAL A 29 -1.86 -16.33 5.47
N VAL A 30 -1.33 -17.51 5.17
CA VAL A 30 -1.35 -18.10 3.82
C VAL A 30 -2.78 -18.26 3.31
N LEU A 31 -3.69 -18.86 4.08
CA LEU A 31 -5.09 -19.01 3.68
C LEU A 31 -5.81 -17.68 3.48
N ARG A 32 -5.44 -16.64 4.25
CA ARG A 32 -5.96 -15.27 4.03
C ARG A 32 -5.42 -14.71 2.72
N THR A 33 -4.14 -14.89 2.45
CA THR A 33 -3.50 -14.46 1.19
C THR A 33 -4.09 -15.21 0.00
N GLU A 34 -4.24 -16.53 0.06
CA GLU A 34 -4.85 -17.37 -0.98
C GLU A 34 -6.32 -17.02 -1.23
N LYS A 35 -7.11 -16.76 -0.17
CA LYS A 35 -8.49 -16.30 -0.31
C LYS A 35 -8.59 -14.91 -0.94
N LEU A 36 -7.60 -14.04 -0.71
CA LEU A 36 -7.49 -12.76 -1.39
C LEU A 36 -7.08 -12.99 -2.86
N GLU A 37 -6.12 -13.89 -3.13
CA GLU A 37 -5.63 -14.34 -4.46
C GLU A 37 -6.72 -14.87 -5.37
N MET A 38 -7.65 -15.66 -4.85
CA MET A 38 -8.73 -16.22 -5.65
C MET A 38 -9.85 -15.22 -6.01
N LYS A 39 -9.86 -14.00 -5.44
CA LYS A 39 -10.95 -13.03 -5.68
C LYS A 39 -10.49 -11.69 -6.28
N GLU A 40 -9.21 -11.33 -6.20
CA GLU A 40 -8.76 -10.00 -6.61
C GLU A 40 -7.56 -10.03 -7.56
N ARG A 41 -7.47 -9.04 -8.45
CA ARG A 41 -6.30 -8.86 -9.32
C ARG A 41 -5.13 -8.37 -8.47
N PHE A 42 -4.13 -9.22 -8.26
CA PHE A 42 -2.92 -8.84 -7.53
C PHE A 42 -2.09 -7.90 -8.39
N VAL A 43 -2.15 -6.62 -8.05
CA VAL A 43 -1.21 -5.65 -8.57
C VAL A 43 -0.04 -5.61 -7.60
N SER A 44 1.17 -5.94 -8.09
CA SER A 44 2.39 -5.76 -7.31
C SER A 44 2.58 -4.27 -7.03
N LEU A 45 2.59 -3.90 -5.75
CA LEU A 45 2.83 -2.56 -5.26
C LEU A 45 4.02 -2.58 -4.30
N SER A 46 4.93 -1.61 -4.44
CA SER A 46 5.95 -1.37 -3.43
C SER A 46 5.33 -0.90 -2.11
N ALA A 47 6.10 -0.96 -1.02
CA ALA A 47 5.64 -0.45 0.28
C ALA A 47 5.21 1.03 0.21
N VAL A 48 5.94 1.83 -0.57
CA VAL A 48 5.64 3.26 -0.78
C VAL A 48 4.38 3.42 -1.64
N GLU A 49 4.26 2.68 -2.75
CA GLU A 49 3.06 2.72 -3.59
C GLU A 49 1.80 2.30 -2.81
N THR A 50 1.92 1.31 -1.94
CA THR A 50 0.83 0.81 -1.09
C THR A 50 0.39 1.88 -0.09
N MET A 51 1.34 2.59 0.52
CA MET A 51 1.03 3.67 1.45
C MET A 51 0.34 4.85 0.75
N VAL A 52 0.86 5.30 -0.40
CA VAL A 52 0.24 6.37 -1.19
C VAL A 52 -1.17 5.97 -1.62
N LEU A 53 -1.36 4.73 -2.09
CA LEU A 53 -2.67 4.22 -2.47
C LEU A 53 -3.64 4.21 -1.29
N ARG A 54 -3.20 3.78 -0.11
CA ARG A 54 -4.04 3.74 1.09
C ARG A 54 -4.53 5.14 1.47
N ILE A 55 -3.63 6.11 1.53
CA ILE A 55 -3.99 7.49 1.88
C ILE A 55 -4.89 8.10 0.79
N ALA A 56 -4.59 7.84 -0.48
CA ALA A 56 -5.45 8.25 -1.59
C ALA A 56 -6.86 7.66 -1.48
N GLN A 57 -7.00 6.40 -1.07
CA GLN A 57 -8.29 5.76 -0.86
C GLN A 57 -9.05 6.31 0.34
N GLU A 58 -8.36 6.63 1.44
CA GLU A 58 -8.96 7.29 2.61
C GLU A 58 -9.53 8.66 2.21
N GLU A 59 -8.80 9.46 1.43
CA GLU A 59 -9.30 10.75 0.92
C GLU A 59 -10.48 10.59 -0.04
N LEU A 60 -10.38 9.65 -0.99
CA LEU A 60 -11.40 9.41 -2.00
C LEU A 60 -12.68 8.77 -1.43
N SER A 61 -12.60 8.12 -0.27
CA SER A 61 -13.76 7.53 0.42
C SER A 61 -14.47 8.54 1.33
N GLY A 62 -13.86 9.70 1.58
CA GLY A 62 -14.46 10.81 2.32
C GLY A 62 -15.31 11.73 1.42
N PHE A 63 -15.36 13.01 1.77
CA PHE A 63 -16.12 14.03 1.03
C PHE A 63 -15.52 14.36 -0.35
N LYS A 64 -14.20 14.15 -0.53
CA LYS A 64 -13.48 14.49 -1.76
C LYS A 64 -13.60 13.36 -2.79
N LYS A 65 -14.24 13.63 -3.93
CA LYS A 65 -14.34 12.68 -5.07
C LYS A 65 -13.13 12.70 -6.00
N LYS A 66 -12.23 13.68 -5.84
CA LYS A 66 -11.01 13.88 -6.63
C LYS A 66 -9.90 14.38 -5.70
N ILE A 67 -8.67 13.97 -5.97
CA ILE A 67 -7.49 14.35 -5.18
C ILE A 67 -6.35 14.84 -6.09
N THR A 68 -5.53 15.75 -5.57
CA THR A 68 -4.27 16.18 -6.21
C THR A 68 -3.08 15.54 -5.50
N ALA A 69 -1.90 15.59 -6.12
CA ALA A 69 -0.65 15.21 -5.45
C ALA A 69 -0.35 16.09 -4.22
N SER A 70 -0.78 17.35 -4.22
CA SER A 70 -0.61 18.28 -3.10
C SER A 70 -1.42 17.83 -1.87
N ASP A 71 -2.67 17.41 -2.07
CA ASP A 71 -3.52 16.90 -0.99
C ASP A 71 -2.88 15.71 -0.27
N LEU A 72 -2.19 14.83 -1.02
CA LEU A 72 -1.52 13.67 -0.45
C LEU A 72 -0.23 14.03 0.28
N ARG A 73 0.51 15.03 -0.21
CA ARG A 73 1.76 15.46 0.42
C ARG A 73 1.53 15.96 1.85
N GLU A 74 0.43 16.66 2.10
CA GLU A 74 0.09 17.13 3.45
C GLU A 74 -0.10 15.97 4.45
N LYS A 75 -0.48 14.78 3.96
CA LYS A 75 -0.77 13.60 4.80
C LYS A 75 0.37 12.59 4.85
N ILE A 76 1.21 12.55 3.82
CA ILE A 76 2.35 11.64 3.75
C ILE A 76 3.55 12.29 4.47
N MET A 77 3.71 11.99 5.77
CA MET A 77 4.85 12.48 6.58
C MET A 77 6.12 11.62 6.44
N LEU A 78 6.33 10.96 5.30
CA LEU A 78 7.56 10.20 5.06
C LEU A 78 8.71 11.15 4.68
N ARG A 79 9.81 11.11 5.46
CA ARG A 79 11.08 11.77 5.08
C ARG A 79 11.53 11.25 3.70
N GLY A 80 11.70 12.16 2.74
CA GLY A 80 12.18 11.84 1.39
C GLY A 80 11.09 11.54 0.35
N CYS A 81 9.81 11.77 0.66
CA CYS A 81 8.73 11.65 -0.33
C CYS A 81 8.35 13.04 -0.87
N ASP A 82 9.02 13.46 -1.94
CA ASP A 82 8.75 14.74 -2.59
C ASP A 82 7.47 14.72 -3.43
N MET A 83 6.96 15.91 -3.77
CA MET A 83 5.78 16.09 -4.65
C MET A 83 5.89 15.28 -5.95
N GLU A 84 7.09 15.25 -6.53
CA GLU A 84 7.35 14.55 -7.79
C GLU A 84 7.24 13.04 -7.62
N THR A 85 7.83 12.50 -6.56
CA THR A 85 7.71 11.07 -6.20
C THR A 85 6.26 10.66 -6.00
N ILE A 86 5.46 11.47 -5.31
CA ILE A 86 4.03 11.20 -5.12
C ILE A 86 3.30 11.22 -6.47
N ARG A 87 3.60 12.19 -7.33
CA ARG A 87 2.99 12.29 -8.66
C ARG A 87 3.34 11.09 -9.54
N ASP A 88 4.59 10.63 -9.50
CA ASP A 88 5.05 9.47 -10.26
C ASP A 88 4.41 8.18 -9.76
N ILE A 89 4.26 8.03 -8.44
CA ILE A 89 3.52 6.91 -7.84
C ILE A 89 2.06 6.94 -8.29
N LEU A 90 1.38 8.10 -8.25
CA LEU A 90 0.00 8.22 -8.71
C LEU A 90 -0.14 7.87 -10.19
N ARG A 91 0.80 8.29 -11.05
CA ARG A 91 0.84 7.89 -12.46
C ARG A 91 1.09 6.40 -12.64
N ALA A 92 1.93 5.78 -11.82
CA ALA A 92 2.13 4.33 -11.81
C ALA A 92 0.84 3.59 -11.43
N LEU A 93 0.09 4.09 -10.43
CA LEU A 93 -1.22 3.55 -10.05
C LEU A 93 -2.27 3.70 -11.16
N VAL A 94 -2.22 4.77 -11.95
CA VAL A 94 -3.06 4.93 -13.15
C VAL A 94 -2.67 3.93 -14.24
N LYS A 95 -1.38 3.75 -14.52
CA LYS A 95 -0.89 2.72 -15.47
C LYS A 95 -1.32 1.31 -15.05
N LYS A 96 -1.31 1.04 -13.74
CA LYS A 96 -1.81 -0.20 -13.13
C LYS A 96 -3.34 -0.30 -13.12
N ARG A 97 -4.06 0.67 -13.69
CA ARG A 97 -5.53 0.75 -13.79
C ARG A 97 -6.27 0.76 -12.45
N ILE A 98 -5.59 1.20 -11.39
CA ILE A 98 -6.16 1.35 -10.04
C ILE A 98 -6.86 2.70 -9.90
N LEU A 99 -6.27 3.75 -10.47
CA LEU A 99 -6.79 5.12 -10.47
C LEU A 99 -7.05 5.62 -11.90
N ILE A 100 -7.84 6.68 -12.01
CA ILE A 100 -8.05 7.44 -13.26
C ILE A 100 -7.49 8.84 -13.06
N SER A 101 -6.72 9.34 -14.02
CA SER A 101 -6.26 10.74 -14.05
C SER A 101 -7.16 11.60 -14.95
N GLU A 102 -7.48 12.80 -14.48
CA GLU A 102 -8.10 13.87 -15.26
C GLU A 102 -7.18 15.10 -15.24
N LYS A 103 -7.02 15.77 -16.38
CA LYS A 103 -6.30 17.04 -16.44
C LYS A 103 -7.31 18.17 -16.52
N ILE A 104 -7.19 19.13 -15.63
CA ILE A 104 -7.99 20.36 -15.65
C ILE A 104 -7.07 21.56 -15.74
N THR A 105 -7.51 22.60 -16.43
CA THR A 105 -6.78 23.86 -16.54
C THR A 105 -7.45 24.87 -15.60
N ILE A 106 -6.70 25.39 -14.64
CA ILE A 106 -7.15 26.46 -13.74
C ILE A 106 -6.17 27.62 -13.90
N GLN A 107 -6.66 28.81 -14.29
CA GLN A 107 -5.84 30.02 -14.39
C GLN A 107 -4.53 29.79 -15.17
N GLU A 108 -4.64 29.21 -16.37
CA GLU A 108 -3.51 28.85 -17.26
C GLU A 108 -2.56 27.75 -16.74
N HIS A 109 -2.78 27.21 -15.53
CA HIS A 109 -2.03 26.09 -14.98
C HIS A 109 -2.75 24.76 -15.19
N ILE A 110 -2.03 23.77 -15.71
CA ILE A 110 -2.53 22.40 -15.88
C ILE A 110 -2.35 21.64 -14.55
N VAL A 111 -3.47 21.23 -13.95
CA VAL A 111 -3.50 20.45 -12.71
C VAL A 111 -3.97 19.02 -13.03
N GLU A 112 -3.19 18.02 -12.58
CA GLU A 112 -3.56 16.60 -12.63
C GLU A 112 -4.38 16.22 -11.38
N LEU A 113 -5.61 15.78 -11.62
CA LEU A 113 -6.51 15.21 -10.62
C LEU A 113 -6.58 13.70 -10.76
N PHE A 114 -6.71 13.00 -9.65
CA PHE A 114 -6.84 11.55 -9.59
C PHE A 114 -8.15 11.16 -8.90
N LYS A 115 -8.83 10.16 -9.46
CA LYS A 115 -10.08 9.60 -8.92
C LYS A 115 -10.04 8.08 -8.90
N ARG A 116 -10.87 7.48 -8.06
CA ARG A 116 -11.10 6.04 -8.07
C ARG A 116 -11.81 5.67 -9.37
N LYS A 117 -11.53 4.47 -9.89
CA LYS A 117 -12.30 3.92 -11.01
C LYS A 117 -13.76 3.73 -10.65
#